data_AF-A0AAW0LSF8-F1
#
_entry.id   AF-A0AAW0LSF8-F1
#
_cell.length_a   1.000
_cell.length_b   1.000
_cell.length_c   1.000
_cell.angle_alpha   90.00
_cell.angle_beta   90.00
_cell.angle_gamma   90.00
#
_symmetry.space_group_name_H-M   'P 1'
#
loop_
_entity.id
_entity.type
_entity.pdbx_description
1 polymer ?
#
loop_
_entity_poly.entity_id
_entity_poly.type
_entity_poly.pdbx_seq_one_letter_code
_entity_poly.pdbx_strand_id
1 'polypeptide(L)' 'MTDFVIYIDQEVFNYSPAAHNLVAVNKVGYNTCTTPRGSKVYKTGKDQIKLVKGQNFFICSVAGHCLE' A
#
# COMPACT_ATOMS: atom_id res chain seq x y z
N MET A 1 -8.52 8.71 -0.89
CA MET A 1 -7.12 9.18 -1.11
C MET A 1 -6.41 9.60 0.21
N THR A 2 -5.92 8.64 1.00
CA THR A 2 -5.14 8.93 2.24
C THR A 2 -3.73 9.39 1.90
N ASP A 3 -3.32 10.54 2.44
CA ASP A 3 -1.99 11.12 2.26
C ASP A 3 -0.88 10.18 2.77
N PHE A 4 -0.22 9.46 1.85
CA PHE A 4 1.03 8.79 2.14
C PHE A 4 2.10 9.88 2.31
N VAL A 5 2.40 10.27 3.54
CA VAL A 5 3.52 11.18 3.82
C VAL A 5 4.81 10.42 3.59
N ILE A 6 5.32 10.47 2.36
CA ILE A 6 6.63 9.94 1.98
C ILE A 6 7.67 10.97 2.42
N TYR A 7 8.37 10.71 3.52
CA TYR A 7 9.54 11.50 3.88
C TYR A 7 10.70 11.04 2.99
N ILE A 8 11.39 11.99 2.37
CA ILE A 8 12.41 11.80 1.32
C ILE A 8 13.61 10.94 1.80
N ASP A 9 13.74 10.73 3.12
CA ASP A 9 14.81 9.96 3.76
C ASP A 9 14.29 8.67 4.45
N GLN A 10 12.98 8.49 4.53
CA GLN A 10 12.34 7.34 5.19
C GLN A 10 11.04 6.97 4.47
N GLU A 11 11.08 5.87 3.73
CA GLU A 11 9.95 5.27 2.99
C GLU A 11 8.96 4.58 3.95
N VAL A 12 8.51 5.34 4.96
CA VAL A 12 7.60 4.89 6.02
C VAL A 12 6.16 5.19 5.59
N PHE A 13 5.35 4.15 5.53
CA PHE A 13 3.91 4.22 5.30
C PHE A 13 3.19 4.29 6.64
N ASN A 14 2.70 5.47 7.01
CA ASN A 14 1.94 5.70 8.24
C ASN A 14 0.44 5.62 7.97
N TYR A 15 -0.29 4.79 8.71
CA TYR A 15 -1.75 4.66 8.63
C TYR A 15 -2.32 4.05 9.92
N SER A 16 -3.62 4.20 10.16
CA SER A 16 -4.29 3.49 11.28
C SER A 16 -4.41 2.01 10.94
N PRO A 17 -3.70 1.08 11.62
CA PRO A 17 -3.74 -0.35 11.29
C PRO A 17 -5.10 -0.99 11.63
N ALA A 18 -5.96 -0.29 12.37
CA ALA A 18 -7.34 -0.70 12.63
C ALA A 18 -8.26 -0.49 11.42
N ALA A 19 -7.94 0.46 10.55
CA ALA A 19 -8.77 0.84 9.40
C ALA A 19 -8.10 0.55 8.05
N HIS A 20 -6.78 0.49 7.99
CA HIS A 20 -6.04 0.34 6.74
C HIS A 20 -4.98 -0.75 6.84
N ASN A 21 -4.53 -1.18 5.68
CA ASN A 21 -3.34 -1.97 5.48
C ASN A 21 -2.63 -1.50 4.22
N LEU A 22 -1.44 -2.03 3.98
CA LEU A 22 -0.74 -1.82 2.73
C LEU A 22 -0.52 -3.16 2.04
N VAL A 23 -0.83 -3.24 0.75
CA VAL A 23 -0.66 -4.46 -0.04
C VAL A 23 0.14 -4.14 -1.27
N ALA A 24 1.30 -4.80 -1.42
CA ALA A 24 2.09 -4.70 -2.64
C ALA A 24 1.40 -5.48 -3.77
N VAL A 25 1.16 -4.80 -4.88
CA VAL A 25 0.48 -5.35 -6.06
C VAL A 25 1.28 -5.04 -7.33
N ASN A 26 0.90 -5.67 -8.44
CA ASN A 26 1.37 -5.26 -9.76
C ASN A 26 0.44 -4.16 -10.34
N LYS A 27 0.79 -3.64 -11.52
CA LYS A 27 0.01 -2.61 -12.21
C LYS A 27 -1.46 -3.02 -12.44
N VAL A 28 -1.71 -4.28 -12.77
CA VAL A 28 -3.07 -4.79 -12.98
C VAL A 28 -3.86 -4.77 -11.68
N GLY A 29 -3.26 -5.24 -10.58
CA GLY A 29 -3.87 -5.23 -9.25
C GLY A 29 -4.19 -3.82 -8.76
N TYR A 30 -3.30 -2.86 -9.01
CA TYR A 30 -3.55 -1.45 -8.73
C TYR A 30 -4.73 -0.90 -9.53
N ASN A 31 -4.71 -1.06 -10.86
CA ASN A 31 -5.74 -0.52 -11.74
C ASN A 31 -7.13 -1.14 -11.52
N THR A 32 -7.17 -2.38 -11.05
CA THR A 32 -8.43 -3.13 -10.83
C THR A 32 -8.82 -3.21 -9.37
N CYS A 33 -8.03 -2.62 -8.46
CA CYS A 33 -8.21 -2.75 -7.02
C CYS A 33 -8.30 -4.21 -6.56
N THR A 34 -7.49 -5.09 -7.14
CA THR A 34 -7.44 -6.51 -6.79
C THR A 34 -6.14 -6.84 -6.08
N THR A 35 -6.22 -7.80 -5.14
CA THR A 35 -5.07 -8.35 -4.43
C THR A 35 -4.78 -9.75 -4.96
N PRO A 36 -3.80 -9.94 -5.85
CA PRO A 36 -3.40 -11.26 -6.33
C PRO A 36 -3.00 -12.20 -5.18
N ARG A 37 -3.20 -13.50 -5.37
CA ARG A 37 -2.73 -14.51 -4.40
C ARG A 37 -1.20 -14.39 -4.26
N GLY A 38 -0.73 -14.37 -3.01
CA GLY A 38 0.69 -14.23 -2.69
C GLY A 38 1.19 -12.79 -2.59
N SER A 39 0.32 -11.79 -2.79
CA SER A 39 0.65 -10.40 -2.50
C SER A 39 1.15 -10.22 -1.07
N LYS A 40 2.20 -9.40 -0.92
CA LYS A 40 2.74 -9.06 0.40
C LYS A 40 1.85 -8.03 1.06
N VAL A 41 1.37 -8.38 2.26
CA VAL A 41 0.48 -7.54 3.06
C VAL A 41 1.24 -7.03 4.27
N TYR A 42 1.14 -5.74 4.53
CA TYR A 42 1.71 -5.05 5.67
C TYR A 42 0.57 -4.45 6.51
N LYS A 43 0.70 -4.49 7.84
CA LYS A 43 -0.37 -4.15 8.79
C LYS A 43 0.12 -3.42 10.04
N THR A 44 1.35 -2.90 10.05
CA THR A 44 1.89 -2.29 11.29
C THR A 44 1.37 -0.89 11.52
N GLY A 45 0.90 -0.21 10.46
CA GLY A 45 0.56 1.21 10.49
C GLY A 45 1.76 2.15 10.46
N LYS A 46 2.98 1.62 10.37
CA LYS A 46 4.26 2.34 10.23
C LYS A 46 5.26 1.52 9.39
N ASP A 47 4.82 1.00 8.26
CA ASP A 47 5.60 0.05 7.49
C ASP A 47 6.75 0.74 6.75
N GLN A 48 7.97 0.28 6.98
CA GLN A 48 9.14 0.70 6.20
C GLN A 48 9.32 -0.22 5.01
N ILE A 49 9.22 0.32 3.80
CA ILE A 49 9.29 -0.47 2.57
C ILE A 49 10.32 0.13 1.66
N LYS A 50 11.37 -0.66 1.38
CA LYS A 50 12.37 -0.31 0.38
C LYS A 50 11.74 -0.23 -1.01
N LEU A 51 11.71 0.96 -1.61
CA LEU A 51 11.25 1.12 -2.99
C LEU A 51 12.31 0.62 -3.97
N VAL A 52 11.85 0.05 -5.09
CA VAL A 52 12.74 -0.32 -6.20
C VAL A 52 12.67 0.74 -7.30
N LYS A 53 13.70 0.79 -8.15
CA LYS A 53 13.70 1.68 -9.32
C LYS A 53 12.52 1.35 -10.23
N GLY A 54 11.77 2.37 -10.64
CA GLY A 54 10.57 2.21 -11.46
C GLY A 54 9.28 2.37 -10.62
N GLN A 55 8.19 1.77 -11.09
CA GLN A 55 6.88 1.92 -10.46
C GLN A 55 6.72 0.89 -9.32
N ASN A 56 6.30 1.38 -8.16
CA ASN A 56 5.93 0.56 -7.00
C ASN A 56 4.43 0.79 -6.76
N PHE A 57 3.64 -0.29 -6.70
CA PHE A 57 2.20 -0.19 -6.57
C PHE A 57 1.73 -0.78 -5.24
N PHE A 58 0.95 0.00 -4.52
CA PHE A 58 0.38 -0.37 -3.25
C PHE A 58 -1.10 0.00 -3.21
N ILE A 59 -1.90 -0.85 -2.57
CA ILE A 59 -3.33 -0.59 -2.30
C ILE A 59 -3.66 -0.91 -0.85
N CYS A 60 -4.79 -0.38 -0.38
CA CYS A 60 -5.47 -0.90 0.80
C CYS A 60 -6.47 -1.98 0.35
N SER A 61 -6.44 -3.16 0.97
CA SER A 61 -7.35 -4.27 0.63
C SER A 61 -8.59 -4.33 1.52
N VAL A 62 -8.80 -3.33 2.38
CA VAL A 62 -10.06 -3.16 3.10
C VAL A 62 -11.15 -2.80 2.10
N ALA A 63 -12.32 -3.44 2.21
CA ALA A 63 -13.41 -3.30 1.25
C ALA A 63 -13.79 -1.82 1.08
N GLY A 64 -13.90 -1.35 -0.17
CA GLY A 64 -14.19 0.05 -0.50
C GLY A 64 -12.94 0.94 -0.59
N HIS A 65 -11.91 0.74 0.24
CA HIS A 65 -10.83 1.71 0.43
C HIS A 65 -9.94 1.96 -0.80
N CYS A 66 -9.82 0.99 -1.72
CA CYS A 66 -9.04 1.18 -2.95
C CYS A 66 -9.80 1.98 -4.02
N LEU A 67 -11.15 1.98 -3.96
CA LEU A 67 -12.01 2.65 -4.93
C LEU A 67 -12.39 4.08 -4.49
N GLU A 68 -11.89 4.53 -3.33
CA GLU A 68 -12.18 5.83 -2.69
C GLU A 68 -11.20 6.97 -3.04
#